data_AF-A0A9D1TWQ5-F1
#
_entry.id   AF-A0A9D1TWQ5-F1
#
_cell.length_a   1.000
_cell.length_b   1.000
_cell.length_c   1.000
_cell.angle_alpha   90.00
_cell.angle_beta   90.00
_cell.angle_gamma   90.00
#
_symmetry.space_group_name_H-M   'P 1'
#
loop_
_entity.id
_entity.type
_entity.pdbx_description
1 polymer ?
#
loop_
_entity_poly.entity_id
_entity_poly.type
_entity_poly.pdbx_seq_one_letter_code
_entity_poly.pdbx_strand_id
1 'polypeptide(L)'
;MAKSANLYARIEPEVKEQAEAILNALGIPASNAITMFYKQIILQRGLPFEVKLPEHPLDVSRLTDAQLDAELEKGYAQYRAGQA
;
A
#
# COMPACT_ATOMS: atom_id res chain seq x y z
N MET A 1 25.22 -21.98 -13.53
CA MET A 1 23.92 -21.99 -14.25
C MET A 1 22.84 -21.66 -13.23
N ALA A 2 22.30 -20.44 -13.22
CA ALA A 2 21.16 -20.14 -12.34
C ALA A 2 19.94 -20.88 -12.89
N LYS A 3 19.33 -21.76 -12.07
CA LYS A 3 18.09 -22.44 -12.44
C LYS A 3 16.98 -21.40 -12.49
N SER A 4 16.61 -20.95 -13.69
CA SER A 4 15.43 -20.11 -13.90
C SER A 4 14.18 -20.94 -13.64
N ALA A 5 13.21 -20.37 -12.92
CA ALA A 5 11.87 -20.92 -12.78
C ALA A 5 10.88 -20.01 -13.50
N ASN A 6 9.88 -20.61 -14.16
CA ASN A 6 8.81 -19.86 -14.82
C ASN A 6 7.68 -19.59 -13.80
N LEU A 7 7.13 -18.38 -13.83
CA LEU A 7 5.97 -17.97 -13.05
C LEU A 7 4.82 -17.65 -14.00
N TYR A 8 3.68 -18.31 -13.81
CA TYR A 8 2.43 -18.02 -14.52
C TYR A 8 1.36 -17.61 -13.51
N ALA A 9 0.79 -16.43 -13.70
CA ALA A 9 -0.30 -15.92 -12.89
C ALA A 9 -1.37 -15.31 -13.80
N ARG A 10 -2.65 -15.51 -13.44
CA ARG A 10 -3.75 -14.78 -14.08
C ARG A 10 -3.90 -13.44 -13.37
N ILE A 11 -4.06 -12.39 -14.16
CA ILE A 11 -4.25 -11.02 -13.68
C ILE A 11 -5.32 -10.38 -14.56
N GLU A 12 -6.13 -9.52 -13.96
CA GLU A 12 -7.09 -8.72 -14.71
C GLU A 12 -6.33 -7.77 -15.66
N PRO A 13 -6.76 -7.61 -16.92
CA PRO A 13 -6.04 -6.80 -17.90
C PRO A 13 -5.82 -5.35 -17.44
N GLU A 14 -6.84 -4.76 -16.81
CA GLU A 14 -6.78 -3.39 -16.30
C GLU A 14 -5.75 -3.24 -15.18
N VAL A 15 -5.74 -4.15 -14.20
CA VAL A 15 -4.76 -4.16 -13.10
C VAL A 15 -3.34 -4.31 -13.65
N LYS A 16 -3.15 -5.15 -14.66
CA LYS A 16 -1.85 -5.33 -15.33
C LYS A 16 -1.39 -4.02 -15.98
N GLU A 17 -2.25 -3.37 -16.75
CA GLU A 17 -1.91 -2.14 -17.48
C GLU A 17 -1.53 -1.01 -16.51
N GLN A 18 -2.33 -0.81 -15.45
CA GLN A 18 -2.05 0.21 -14.44
C GLN A 18 -0.72 -0.06 -13.72
N ALA A 19 -0.46 -1.31 -13.34
CA ALA A 19 0.79 -1.67 -12.68
C ALA A 19 2.00 -1.48 -13.60
N GLU A 20 1.91 -1.92 -14.86
CA GLU A 20 3.00 -1.75 -15.84
C GLU A 20 3.27 -0.28 -16.16
N ALA A 21 2.24 0.58 -16.21
CA ALA A 21 2.43 2.03 -16.39
C ALA A 21 3.25 2.65 -15.25
N ILE A 22 2.93 2.31 -13.99
CA ILE A 22 3.67 2.78 -12.80
C ILE A 22 5.10 2.26 -12.83
N LEU A 23 5.28 0.96 -13.10
CA LEU A 23 6.60 0.34 -13.16
C LEU A 23 7.48 0.94 -14.27
N ASN A 24 6.90 1.23 -15.43
CA ASN A 24 7.59 1.91 -16.52
C ASN A 24 8.03 3.33 -16.15
N ALA A 25 7.16 4.10 -15.45
CA ALA A 25 7.52 5.42 -14.95
C ALA A 25 8.68 5.37 -13.93
N LEU A 26 8.80 4.27 -13.18
CA LEU A 26 9.92 4.02 -12.26
C LEU A 26 11.16 3.43 -12.96
N GLY A 27 11.09 3.09 -14.26
CA GLY A 27 12.17 2.43 -14.99
C GLY A 27 12.41 0.97 -14.56
N ILE A 28 11.38 0.31 -14.01
CA ILE A 28 11.46 -1.04 -13.45
C ILE A 28 10.70 -2.01 -14.36
N PRO A 29 11.36 -3.01 -14.98
CA PRO A 29 10.66 -4.07 -15.69
C PRO A 29 9.78 -4.92 -14.76
N ALA A 30 8.63 -5.40 -15.25
CA ALA A 30 7.70 -6.23 -14.47
C ALA A 30 8.37 -7.49 -13.85
N SER A 31 9.26 -8.15 -14.57
CA SER A 31 10.03 -9.29 -14.06
C SER A 31 10.94 -8.94 -12.88
N ASN A 32 11.55 -7.75 -12.90
CA ASN A 32 12.36 -7.24 -11.80
C ASN A 32 11.48 -6.90 -10.60
N ALA A 33 10.31 -6.29 -10.81
CA ALA A 33 9.35 -6.01 -9.75
C ALA A 33 8.90 -7.29 -9.01
N ILE A 34 8.55 -8.33 -9.77
CA ILE A 34 8.23 -9.65 -9.20
C ILE A 34 9.42 -10.22 -8.41
N THR A 35 10.63 -10.13 -8.96
CA THR A 35 11.84 -10.59 -8.25
C THR A 35 12.07 -9.83 -6.95
N MET A 36 11.83 -8.51 -6.94
CA MET A 36 11.92 -7.68 -5.73
C MET A 36 10.86 -8.08 -4.69
N PHE A 37 9.62 -8.35 -5.13
CA PHE A 37 8.55 -8.85 -4.27
C PHE A 37 8.97 -10.14 -3.54
N TYR A 38 9.49 -11.14 -4.26
CA TYR A 38 9.99 -12.39 -3.65
C TYR A 38 11.16 -12.14 -2.68
N LYS A 39 12.09 -11.25 -3.04
CA LYS A 39 13.22 -10.90 -2.15
C LYS A 39 12.74 -10.27 -0.85
N GLN A 40 11.72 -9.40 -0.91
CA GLN A 40 11.14 -8.82 0.29
C GLN A 40 10.43 -9.86 1.16
N ILE A 41 9.72 -10.83 0.55
CA ILE A 41 9.13 -11.94 1.30
C ILE A 41 10.20 -12.72 2.08
N ILE A 42 11.31 -13.04 1.42
CA ILE A 42 12.43 -13.76 2.03
C ILE A 42 13.06 -12.94 3.17
N LEU A 43 13.30 -11.64 2.92
CA LEU A 43 13.93 -10.75 3.88
C LEU A 43 13.09 -10.56 5.15
N GLN A 44 11.78 -10.37 5.00
CA GLN A 44 10.86 -10.07 6.09
C GLN A 44 10.30 -11.32 6.76
N ARG A 45 10.50 -12.51 6.16
CA ARG A 45 9.80 -13.76 6.56
C ARG A 45 8.28 -13.56 6.64
N GLY A 46 7.74 -12.77 5.72
CA GLY A 46 6.35 -12.30 5.74
C GLY A 46 6.00 -11.60 4.42
N LEU A 47 4.81 -11.00 4.34
CA LEU A 47 4.44 -10.20 3.17
C LEU A 47 5.12 -8.84 3.21
N PRO A 48 5.47 -8.26 2.04
CA PRO A 48 6.21 -7.00 1.96
C PRO A 48 5.36 -5.75 2.22
N PHE A 49 4.18 -5.95 2.80
CA PHE A 49 3.23 -4.95 3.24
C PHE A 49 2.47 -5.53 4.43
N GLU A 50 1.96 -4.65 5.30
CA GLU A 50 1.14 -5.08 6.42
C GLU A 50 -0.18 -5.67 5.93
N VAL A 51 -0.50 -6.88 6.39
CA VAL A 51 -1.82 -7.47 6.16
C VAL A 51 -2.65 -7.26 7.42
N LYS A 52 -3.51 -6.24 7.36
CA LYS A 52 -4.48 -5.93 8.40
C LYS A 52 -5.87 -6.01 7.79
N LEU A 53 -6.81 -6.66 8.47
CA LEU A 53 -8.21 -6.35 8.23
C LEU A 53 -8.41 -4.90 8.69
N PRO A 54 -9.10 -4.03 7.92
CA PRO A 54 -9.49 -2.74 8.46
C PRO A 54 -10.28 -3.01 9.73
N GLU A 55 -9.79 -2.52 10.88
CA GLU A 55 -10.33 -2.93 12.18
C GLU A 55 -11.84 -2.68 12.20
N HIS A 56 -12.29 -1.49 11.79
CA HIS A 56 -13.69 -1.13 11.54
C HIS A 56 -13.72 0.11 10.61
N PRO A 57 -14.86 0.46 9.97
CA PRO A 57 -15.04 1.84 9.49
C PRO A 57 -14.81 2.82 10.65
N LEU A 58 -14.27 4.01 10.37
CA LEU A 58 -13.94 5.05 11.36
C LEU A 58 -15.14 5.30 12.31
N ASP A 59 -15.14 4.61 13.45
CA ASP A 59 -16.17 4.74 14.47
C ASP A 59 -15.63 5.67 15.54
N VAL A 60 -16.09 6.93 15.50
CA VAL A 60 -15.76 7.98 16.47
C VAL A 60 -16.02 7.55 17.91
N SER A 61 -16.91 6.57 18.12
CA SER A 61 -17.25 6.01 19.44
C SER A 61 -16.10 5.22 20.08
N ARG A 62 -15.03 4.93 19.34
CA ARG A 62 -13.85 4.17 19.81
C ARG A 62 -12.59 5.02 19.96
N LEU A 63 -12.67 6.32 19.64
CA LEU A 63 -11.58 7.23 19.93
C LEU A 63 -11.53 7.49 21.43
N THR A 64 -10.34 7.46 22.01
CA THR A 64 -10.15 8.06 23.33
C THR A 64 -10.37 9.57 23.21
N ASP A 65 -10.79 10.23 24.30
CA ASP A 65 -11.01 11.69 24.30
C ASP A 65 -9.81 12.44 23.72
N ALA A 66 -8.59 12.01 24.07
CA ALA A 66 -7.35 12.59 23.54
C ALA A 66 -7.17 12.43 22.02
N GLN A 67 -7.61 11.32 21.43
CA GLN A 67 -7.54 11.11 19.99
C GLN A 67 -8.64 11.88 19.25
N LEU A 68 -9.83 11.99 19.84
CA LEU A 68 -10.91 12.80 19.30
C LEU A 68 -10.52 14.29 19.30
N ASP A 69 -9.98 14.79 20.41
CA ASP A 69 -9.51 16.17 20.53
C ASP A 69 -8.41 16.48 19.51
N ALA A 70 -7.47 15.54 19.31
CA ALA A 70 -6.41 15.69 18.32
C ALA A 70 -6.94 15.79 16.87
N GLU A 71 -7.97 15.03 16.52
CA GLU A 71 -8.60 15.11 15.19
C GLU A 71 -9.45 16.37 15.02
N LEU A 72 -10.14 16.81 16.07
CA LEU A 72 -10.90 18.07 16.07
C LEU A 72 -9.98 19.30 15.92
N GLU A 73 -8.85 19.32 16.61
CA GLU A 73 -7.83 20.37 16.47
C GLU A 73 -7.24 20.40 15.06
N LYS A 74 -6.99 19.24 14.44
CA LYS A 74 -6.56 19.17 13.03
C LYS A 74 -7.61 19.75 12.10
N GLY A 75 -8.89 19.41 12.28
CA GLY A 75 -9.99 19.99 11.50
C GLY A 75 -10.15 21.50 11.70
N TYR A 76 -10.02 21.97 12.94
CA TYR A 76 -10.09 23.39 13.27
C TYR A 76 -8.91 24.18 12.66
N ALA A 77 -7.70 23.62 12.70
CA ALA A 77 -6.53 24.20 12.07
C ALA A 77 -6.68 24.30 10.54
N GLN A 78 -7.24 23.27 9.90
CA GLN A 78 -7.52 23.27 8.45
C GLN A 78 -8.58 24.33 8.08
N TYR A 79 -9.64 24.45 8.88
CA TYR A 79 -10.65 25.50 8.71
C TYR A 79 -10.06 26.90 8.87
N ARG A 80 -9.25 27.13 9.91
CA ARG A 80 -8.57 28.43 10.11
C ARG A 80 -7.54 28.74 9.02
N ALA A 81 -6.93 27.73 8.43
CA ALA A 81 -6.02 27.86 7.31
C ALA A 81 -6.74 28.12 5.96
N GLY A 82 -8.08 28.10 5.94
CA GLY A 82 -8.87 28.31 4.73
C GLY A 82 -8.76 27.16 3.72
N GLN A 83 -8.40 25.96 4.19
CA GLN A 83 -8.19 24.77 3.37
C GLN A 83 -9.39 23.81 3.38
N ALA A 84 -10.56 24.30 3.77
CA ALA A 84 -11.81 23.54 3.86
C ALA A 84 -12.48 23.36 2.49
#